data_AF-A0A0F9F356-F1
#
_entry.id   AF-A0A0F9F356-F1
#
_cell.length_a   1.000
_cell.length_b   1.000
_cell.length_c   1.000
_cell.angle_alpha   90.00
_cell.angle_beta   90.00
_cell.angle_gamma   90.00
#
_symmetry.space_group_name_H-M   'P 1'
#
loop_
_entity.id
_entity.type
_entity.pdbx_description
1 polymer ?
#
loop_
_entity_poly.entity_id
_entity_poly.type
_entity_poly.pdbx_seq_one_letter_code
_entity_poly.pdbx_strand_id
1 'polypeptide(L)'
;MKRLILALLLIAGPAWGQSLTFLRPVTTQTLELGTASASITNSLGEYVRVVRVHPTENAHVAIGATPLTATTQDFLVPADTTEYFLVPPNGYIAVIRDSTTGVIYVTGMTR
;
A
#
# COMPACT_ATOMS: atom_id res chain seq x y z
N MET A 1 58.35 -18.38 20.96
CA MET A 1 58.32 -18.46 19.47
C MET A 1 57.14 -19.33 19.04
N LYS A 2 56.09 -18.72 18.47
CA LYS A 2 55.03 -19.41 17.69
C LYS A 2 54.38 -18.36 16.78
N ARG A 3 54.46 -18.57 15.47
CA ARG A 3 54.04 -17.62 14.42
C ARG A 3 52.65 -18.00 13.88
N LEU A 4 51.90 -16.96 13.49
CA LEU A 4 51.00 -16.83 12.32
C LEU A 4 49.53 -17.32 12.36
N ILE A 5 48.61 -16.40 11.97
CA ILE A 5 47.47 -16.45 11.00
C ILE A 5 46.45 -15.37 11.44
N LEU A 6 46.37 -14.19 10.82
CA LEU A 6 45.74 -13.77 9.54
C LEU A 6 44.19 -13.62 9.60
N ALA A 7 43.74 -12.41 9.26
CA ALA A 7 42.46 -12.00 8.67
C ALA A 7 41.18 -11.85 9.54
N LEU A 8 40.79 -10.58 9.69
CA LEU A 8 39.52 -10.02 9.20
C LEU A 8 38.21 -10.71 9.67
N LEU A 9 37.52 -10.11 10.65
CA LEU A 9 36.16 -9.65 10.39
C LEU A 9 35.78 -8.50 11.33
N LEU A 10 35.45 -7.38 10.69
CA LEU A 10 35.02 -6.10 11.20
C LEU A 10 33.54 -6.18 11.62
N ILE A 11 33.17 -5.51 12.70
CA ILE A 11 31.80 -5.12 13.14
C ILE A 11 30.85 -6.27 13.52
N ALA A 12 30.77 -6.55 14.82
CA ALA A 12 29.56 -7.13 15.42
C ALA A 12 28.45 -6.07 15.41
N GLY A 13 27.72 -5.95 14.30
CA GLY A 13 26.41 -5.31 14.27
C GLY A 13 25.35 -6.27 14.83
N PRO A 14 24.37 -5.81 15.62
CA PRO A 14 23.36 -6.70 16.18
C PRO A 14 22.51 -7.30 15.05
N ALA A 15 22.40 -8.63 15.05
CA ALA A 15 21.48 -9.49 14.29
C ALA A 15 20.67 -8.81 13.16
N TRP A 16 21.27 -8.71 11.97
CA TRP A 16 20.54 -8.42 10.73
C TRP A 16 19.84 -9.70 10.25
N GLY A 17 18.86 -10.14 11.04
CA GLY A 17 17.97 -11.27 10.74
C GLY A 17 16.56 -10.82 10.36
N GLN A 18 16.35 -9.52 10.11
CA GLN A 18 15.13 -9.06 9.47
C GLN A 18 15.35 -9.23 7.97
N SER A 19 14.70 -10.23 7.37
CA SER A 19 14.52 -10.24 5.91
C SER A 19 13.94 -8.88 5.54
N LEU A 20 14.72 -8.04 4.85
CA LEU A 20 14.22 -6.82 4.24
C LEU A 20 13.17 -7.28 3.23
N THR A 21 11.94 -7.37 3.70
CA THR A 21 10.83 -7.77 2.85
C THR A 21 10.54 -6.56 1.97
N PHE A 22 11.08 -6.57 0.77
CA PHE A 22 10.66 -5.64 -0.26
C PHE A 22 9.28 -6.03 -0.73
N LEU A 23 8.33 -5.09 -0.70
CA LEU A 23 7.04 -5.27 -1.33
C LEU A 23 7.15 -4.82 -2.79
N ARG A 24 6.88 -5.73 -3.72
CA ARG A 24 6.86 -5.47 -5.15
C ARG A 24 5.46 -5.00 -5.57
N PRO A 25 5.35 -3.92 -6.37
CA PRO A 25 4.07 -3.54 -6.99
C PRO A 25 3.64 -4.59 -8.02
N VAL A 26 2.35 -4.89 -8.06
CA VAL A 26 1.76 -5.85 -9.01
C VAL A 26 1.01 -5.11 -10.11
N THR A 27 -0.19 -4.66 -9.77
CA THR A 27 -1.09 -3.93 -10.66
C THR A 27 -1.50 -2.65 -9.99
N THR A 28 -1.47 -1.56 -10.76
CA THR A 28 -2.05 -0.28 -10.39
C THR A 28 -3.39 -0.13 -11.08
N GLN A 29 -4.41 0.22 -10.31
CA GLN A 29 -5.73 0.61 -10.80
C GLN A 29 -5.90 2.10 -10.50
N THR A 30 -6.46 2.85 -11.45
CA THR A 30 -6.78 4.27 -11.26
C THR A 30 -8.27 4.40 -11.00
N LEU A 31 -8.63 5.13 -9.95
CA LEU A 31 -10.02 5.47 -9.65
C LEU A 31 -10.20 6.99 -9.73
N GLU A 32 -11.34 7.39 -10.27
CA GLU A 32 -11.79 8.78 -10.23
C GLU A 32 -12.33 9.11 -8.83
N LEU A 33 -11.92 10.25 -8.29
CA LEU A 33 -12.44 10.81 -7.05
C LEU A 33 -13.67 11.66 -7.35
N GLY A 34 -14.82 11.01 -7.45
CA GLY A 34 -16.10 11.66 -7.74
C GLY A 34 -16.88 12.10 -6.50
N THR A 35 -18.02 12.75 -6.75
CA THR A 35 -19.08 12.99 -5.74
C THR A 35 -19.71 11.70 -5.23
N ALA A 36 -19.71 10.66 -6.05
CA ALA A 36 -20.13 9.32 -5.68
C ALA A 36 -18.90 8.46 -5.39
N SER A 37 -19.07 7.48 -4.49
CA SER A 37 -18.05 6.46 -4.24
C SER A 37 -17.74 5.69 -5.53
N ALA A 38 -16.45 5.55 -5.82
CA ALA A 38 -15.93 4.67 -6.85
C ALA A 38 -15.17 3.51 -6.18
N SER A 39 -15.29 2.30 -6.69
CA SER A 39 -14.53 1.15 -6.20
C SER A 39 -13.81 0.45 -7.33
N ILE A 40 -12.69 -0.21 -7.01
CA ILE A 40 -12.01 -1.06 -8.00
C ILE A 40 -12.96 -2.16 -8.45
N THR A 41 -13.00 -2.41 -9.77
CA THR A 41 -13.90 -3.42 -10.34
C THR A 41 -13.38 -4.83 -10.14
N ASN A 42 -12.05 -4.99 -10.14
CA ASN A 42 -11.37 -6.25 -9.91
C ASN A 42 -10.69 -6.23 -8.54
N SER A 43 -10.80 -7.35 -7.82
CA SER A 43 -10.07 -7.54 -6.57
C SER A 43 -8.57 -7.32 -6.76
N LEU A 44 -7.87 -6.93 -5.70
CA LEU A 44 -6.42 -6.78 -5.71
C LEU A 44 -5.67 -8.12 -5.91
N GLY A 45 -6.37 -9.25 -5.81
CA GLY A 45 -5.84 -10.60 -5.99
C GLY A 45 -5.57 -11.34 -4.68
N GLU A 46 -5.50 -12.67 -4.76
CA GLU A 46 -5.44 -13.57 -3.60
C GLU A 46 -4.14 -13.46 -2.79
N TYR A 47 -3.06 -13.03 -3.42
CA TYR A 47 -1.72 -12.94 -2.79
C TYR A 47 -1.36 -11.52 -2.35
N VAL A 48 -2.21 -10.53 -2.64
CA VAL A 48 -1.98 -9.15 -2.20
C VAL A 48 -2.47 -9.00 -0.76
N ARG A 49 -1.59 -8.48 0.11
CA ARG A 49 -1.87 -8.21 1.53
C ARG A 49 -1.66 -6.75 1.90
N VAL A 50 -1.01 -6.00 1.03
CA VAL A 50 -0.74 -4.59 1.21
C VAL A 50 -1.18 -3.86 -0.05
N VAL A 51 -1.83 -2.72 0.12
CA VAL A 51 -2.13 -1.80 -0.95
C VAL A 51 -1.40 -0.48 -0.70
N ARG A 52 -0.85 0.10 -1.74
CA ARG A 52 -0.36 1.48 -1.76
C ARG A 52 -1.43 2.35 -2.40
N VAL A 53 -1.80 3.46 -1.77
CA VAL A 53 -2.66 4.47 -2.37
C VAL A 53 -1.93 5.79 -2.51
N HIS A 54 -2.22 6.53 -3.57
CA HIS A 54 -1.67 7.86 -3.81
C HIS A 54 -2.69 8.73 -4.55
N PRO A 55 -3.35 9.67 -3.89
CA PRO A 55 -4.35 10.51 -4.51
C PRO A 55 -3.77 11.85 -4.96
N THR A 56 -4.33 12.44 -6.02
CA THR A 56 -4.01 13.80 -6.48
C THR A 56 -4.77 14.88 -5.72
N GLU A 57 -5.82 14.50 -4.99
CA GLU A 57 -6.70 15.37 -4.19
C GLU A 57 -7.07 14.66 -2.89
N ASN A 58 -7.58 15.37 -1.89
CA ASN A 58 -8.01 14.74 -0.64
C ASN A 58 -9.09 13.68 -0.88
N ALA A 59 -8.87 12.46 -0.39
CA ALA A 59 -9.74 11.31 -0.63
C ALA A 59 -10.03 10.54 0.64
N HIS A 60 -11.27 10.08 0.80
CA HIS A 60 -11.62 9.09 1.82
C HIS A 60 -11.55 7.69 1.21
N VAL A 61 -10.92 6.76 1.92
CA VAL A 61 -10.63 5.41 1.45
C VAL A 61 -11.24 4.38 2.38
N ALA A 62 -12.10 3.53 1.81
CA ALA A 62 -12.64 2.33 2.46
C ALA A 62 -11.95 1.07 1.94
N ILE A 63 -11.77 0.09 2.82
CA ILE A 63 -11.05 -1.17 2.52
C ILE A 63 -11.89 -2.34 3.02
N GLY A 64 -12.10 -3.34 2.17
CA GLY A 64 -12.92 -4.49 2.57
C GLY A 64 -13.18 -5.50 1.46
N ALA A 65 -14.29 -6.23 1.58
CA ALA A 65 -14.80 -7.11 0.55
C ALA A 65 -15.82 -6.38 -0.34
N THR A 66 -16.07 -6.89 -1.54
CA THR A 66 -17.13 -6.37 -2.43
C THR A 66 -18.51 -6.91 -2.01
N PRO A 67 -19.60 -6.10 -2.11
CA PRO A 67 -19.64 -4.70 -2.51
C PRO A 67 -19.07 -3.77 -1.43
N LEU A 68 -18.36 -2.73 -1.86
CA LEU A 68 -17.69 -1.75 -0.98
C LEU A 68 -18.03 -0.33 -1.43
N THR A 69 -18.38 0.52 -0.47
CA THR A 69 -18.73 1.92 -0.67
C THR A 69 -17.96 2.77 0.32
N ALA A 70 -17.25 3.79 -0.16
CA ALA A 70 -16.60 4.78 0.68
C ALA A 70 -17.53 5.94 1.02
N THR A 71 -17.30 6.53 2.16
CA THR A 71 -18.02 7.66 2.75
C THR A 71 -17.01 8.68 3.28
N THR A 72 -17.46 9.89 3.56
CA THR A 72 -16.61 10.95 4.16
C THR A 72 -16.25 10.69 5.63
N GLN A 73 -16.69 9.56 6.20
CA GLN A 73 -16.28 9.11 7.55
C GLN A 73 -15.16 8.07 7.49
N ASP A 74 -14.81 7.59 6.29
CA ASP A 74 -13.70 6.66 6.10
C ASP A 74 -12.35 7.39 6.17
N PHE A 75 -11.27 6.62 6.10
CA PHE A 75 -9.92 7.09 6.32
C PHE A 75 -9.55 8.19 5.31
N LEU A 76 -9.23 9.38 5.80
CA LEU A 76 -8.79 10.50 4.96
C LEU A 76 -7.31 10.32 4.58
N VAL A 77 -7.05 10.26 3.28
CA VAL A 77 -5.71 10.32 2.69
C VAL A 77 -5.54 11.70 2.05
N PRO A 78 -4.61 12.54 2.55
CA PRO A 78 -4.37 13.86 1.98
C PRO A 78 -3.84 13.80 0.54
N ALA A 79 -4.12 14.85 -0.24
CA ALA A 79 -3.58 15.04 -1.58
C ALA A 79 -2.05 14.89 -1.62
N ASP A 80 -1.54 14.30 -2.70
CA ASP A 80 -0.11 14.11 -3.00
C ASP A 80 0.67 13.33 -1.93
N THR A 81 -0.02 12.60 -1.04
CA THR A 81 0.61 11.72 -0.06
C THR A 81 0.51 10.26 -0.48
N THR A 82 1.45 9.43 -0.04
CA THR A 82 1.39 7.98 -0.27
C THR A 82 1.12 7.30 1.06
N GLU A 83 0.09 6.45 1.09
CA GLU A 83 -0.21 5.61 2.25
C GLU A 83 -0.25 4.13 1.88
N TYR A 84 0.03 3.28 2.87
CA TYR A 84 0.01 1.83 2.72
C TYR A 84 -0.93 1.21 3.74
N PHE A 85 -1.82 0.34 3.28
CA PHE A 85 -2.79 -0.32 4.13
C PHE A 85 -2.72 -1.83 4.01
N LEU A 86 -3.04 -2.52 5.09
CA LEU A 86 -3.32 -3.95 5.05
C LEU A 86 -4.68 -4.18 4.40
N VAL A 87 -4.77 -5.22 3.57
CA VAL A 87 -6.00 -5.61 2.88
C VAL A 87 -6.26 -7.11 3.07
N PRO A 88 -7.54 -7.54 3.12
CA PRO A 88 -7.86 -8.97 3.08
C PRO A 88 -7.43 -9.57 1.72
N PRO A 89 -7.20 -10.90 1.66
CA PRO A 89 -7.05 -11.59 0.39
C PRO A 89 -8.24 -11.30 -0.53
N ASN A 90 -7.99 -11.03 -1.81
CA ASN A 90 -9.04 -10.59 -2.74
C ASN A 90 -9.76 -9.30 -2.28
N GLY A 91 -9.07 -8.46 -1.52
CA GLY A 91 -9.61 -7.20 -1.01
C GLY A 91 -9.93 -6.19 -2.10
N TYR A 92 -10.85 -5.31 -1.76
CA TYR A 92 -11.33 -4.20 -2.56
C TYR A 92 -11.03 -2.88 -1.87
N ILE A 93 -10.90 -1.84 -2.68
CA ILE A 93 -10.75 -0.44 -2.26
C ILE A 93 -11.88 0.35 -2.88
N ALA A 94 -12.53 1.19 -2.07
CA ALA A 94 -13.45 2.21 -2.53
C ALA A 94 -12.97 3.58 -2.06
N VAL A 95 -13.29 4.59 -2.85
CA VAL A 95 -12.82 5.96 -2.66
C VAL A 95 -13.93 6.96 -2.95
N ILE A 96 -13.92 8.06 -2.24
CA ILE A 96 -14.78 9.22 -2.50
C ILE A 96 -13.96 10.48 -2.24
N ARG A 97 -14.20 11.53 -3.03
CA ARG A 97 -13.53 12.81 -2.79
C ARG A 97 -13.95 13.39 -1.44
N ASP A 98 -13.05 14.15 -0.81
CA ASP A 98 -13.44 15.07 0.27
C ASP A 98 -14.20 16.27 -0.31
N SER A 99 -13.57 17.02 -1.21
CA SER A 99 -14.13 18.29 -1.71
C SER A 99 -13.77 18.65 -3.16
N THR A 100 -12.68 18.12 -3.72
CA THR A 100 -12.25 18.38 -5.10
C THR A 100 -12.18 17.08 -5.90
N THR A 101 -12.56 17.11 -7.17
CA THR A 101 -12.43 15.95 -8.06
C THR A 101 -10.97 15.78 -8.46
N GLY A 102 -10.51 14.53 -8.48
CA GLY A 102 -9.16 14.16 -8.90
C GLY A 102 -9.09 12.67 -9.20
N VAL A 103 -7.90 12.09 -9.11
CA VAL A 103 -7.70 10.65 -9.27
C VAL A 103 -6.91 10.08 -8.11
N ILE A 104 -7.05 8.78 -7.87
CA ILE A 104 -6.24 8.04 -6.91
C ILE A 104 -5.70 6.78 -7.56
N TYR A 105 -4.39 6.57 -7.37
CA TYR A 105 -3.69 5.39 -7.84
C TYR A 105 -3.65 4.36 -6.74
N VAL A 106 -4.26 3.20 -6.98
CA VAL A 106 -4.35 2.07 -6.06
C VAL A 106 -3.46 0.95 -6.57
N THR A 107 -2.35 0.69 -5.90
CA THR A 107 -1.36 -0.33 -6.30
C THR A 107 -1.37 -1.50 -5.34
N GLY A 108 -1.71 -2.70 -5.83
CA GLY A 108 -1.54 -3.93 -5.05
C GLY A 108 -0.07 -4.27 -4.88
N MET A 109 0.34 -4.65 -3.67
CA MET A 109 1.72 -4.95 -3.31
C MET A 109 1.85 -6.40 -2.82
N THR A 110 2.83 -7.12 -3.36
CA THR A 110 3.15 -8.52 -2.99
C THR A 110 4.57 -8.64 -2.46
N ARG A 111 4.84 -9.70 -1.68
CA ARG A 111 6.21 -10.18 -1.49
C ARG A 111 6.76 -10.78 -2.80
#